data_AF-A0A6G8FKZ3-F1
#
_entry.id   AF-A0A6G8FKZ3-F1
#
_cell.length_a   1.000
_cell.length_b   1.000
_cell.length_c   1.000
_cell.angle_alpha   90.00
_cell.angle_beta   90.00
_cell.angle_gamma   90.00
#
_symmetry.space_group_name_H-M   'P 1'
#
loop_
_entity.id
_entity.type
_entity.pdbx_description
1 polymer ?
#
loop_
_entity_poly.entity_id
_entity_poly.type
_entity_poly.pdbx_seq_one_letter_code
_entity_poly.pdbx_strand_id
1 'polypeptide(L)'
;MSFKTKIGVSSIAISALALTACSGAGAAELGSSEVVEIRVLGYAALFEDQYTTAVIDKFNESQNGIMVSFVPAQNSAEMLGKLRSEASNPTIDVAILDASVAHTGNKEGLFAKVSEETVPNIANVVELGQNADGYGPAVTFDNLVVLYNTSAVSKAPAGIADLWDAPENSVSIPAPPDIQGHTLTILTANNLGVDY
;
A
#
# COMPACT_ATOMS: atom_id res chain seq x y z
N MET A 1 -51.20 33.83 7.71
CA MET A 1 -51.27 32.73 6.72
C MET A 1 -50.28 31.66 7.19
N SER A 2 -50.57 30.64 8.01
CA SER A 2 -51.63 29.62 8.05
C SER A 2 -51.94 29.01 6.70
N PHE A 3 -51.41 27.81 6.44
CA PHE A 3 -52.12 26.56 6.07
C PHE A 3 -51.03 25.45 5.99
N LYS A 4 -50.88 24.55 6.97
CA LYS A 4 -51.65 23.32 7.27
C LYS A 4 -51.46 22.15 6.30
N THR A 5 -50.79 21.10 6.81
CA THR A 5 -51.15 19.65 6.78
C THR A 5 -51.05 18.96 5.38
N LYS A 6 -50.62 17.70 5.19
CA LYS A 6 -51.00 16.48 5.90
C LYS A 6 -49.99 15.33 5.77
N ILE A 7 -49.87 14.60 6.87
CA ILE A 7 -49.44 13.21 7.00
C ILE A 7 -50.41 12.32 6.22
N GLY A 8 -49.89 11.34 5.47
CA GLY A 8 -50.64 10.25 4.84
C GLY A 8 -50.07 8.90 5.27
N VAL A 9 -50.86 8.16 6.05
CA VAL A 9 -50.65 6.78 6.51
C VAL A 9 -51.31 5.80 5.53
N SER A 10 -50.84 4.55 5.57
CA SER A 10 -51.48 3.32 5.05
C SER A 10 -51.24 3.01 3.56
N SER A 11 -50.80 1.81 3.18
CA SER A 11 -51.50 0.56 3.51
C SER A 11 -50.57 -0.66 3.45
N ILE A 12 -50.78 -1.56 4.41
CA ILE A 12 -50.32 -2.95 4.43
C ILE A 12 -51.05 -3.72 3.31
N ALA A 13 -50.31 -4.41 2.45
CA ALA A 13 -50.83 -5.45 1.57
C ALA A 13 -50.13 -6.78 1.92
N ILE A 14 -50.83 -7.60 2.69
CA ILE A 14 -50.53 -9.03 2.89
C ILE A 14 -51.02 -9.75 1.65
N SER A 15 -50.15 -10.54 0.99
CA SER A 15 -50.58 -11.50 -0.04
C SER A 15 -49.65 -12.71 -0.07
N ALA A 16 -50.18 -13.78 0.55
CA ALA A 16 -50.03 -15.21 0.25
C ALA A 16 -48.62 -15.83 0.06
N LEU A 17 -48.29 -16.71 1.00
CA LEU A 17 -47.35 -17.81 0.81
C LEU A 17 -47.83 -18.72 -0.33
N ALA A 18 -46.93 -19.02 -1.27
CA ALA A 18 -46.97 -20.25 -2.05
C ALA A 18 -45.72 -21.07 -1.71
N LEU A 19 -45.87 -22.01 -0.78
CA LEU A 19 -44.91 -23.10 -0.58
C LEU A 19 -45.01 -24.04 -1.79
N THR A 20 -44.05 -23.99 -2.70
CA THR A 20 -43.84 -25.06 -3.66
C THR A 20 -42.73 -25.96 -3.14
N ALA A 21 -43.14 -26.97 -2.37
CA ALA A 21 -42.31 -28.12 -2.07
C ALA A 21 -42.24 -29.01 -3.32
N CYS A 22 -41.07 -29.06 -3.96
CA CYS A 22 -40.72 -30.16 -4.86
C CYS A 22 -39.44 -30.82 -4.34
N SER A 23 -39.61 -32.08 -4.00
CA SER A 23 -38.62 -32.99 -3.48
C SER A 23 -37.63 -33.40 -4.57
N GLY A 24 -36.34 -33.26 -4.28
CA GLY A 24 -35.24 -34.15 -4.70
C GLY A 24 -35.17 -34.64 -6.14
N ALA A 25 -34.36 -33.96 -6.95
CA ALA A 25 -33.42 -34.60 -7.85
C ALA A 25 -32.15 -33.74 -7.86
N GLY A 26 -31.07 -34.28 -7.28
CA GLY A 26 -29.80 -33.57 -7.14
C GLY A 26 -29.23 -33.20 -8.51
N ALA A 27 -29.19 -31.90 -8.79
CA ALA A 27 -28.04 -31.32 -9.45
C ALA A 27 -27.17 -30.79 -8.31
N ALA A 28 -25.99 -31.39 -8.13
CA ALA A 28 -24.94 -30.75 -7.37
C ALA A 28 -24.74 -29.37 -8.00
N GLU A 29 -25.14 -28.33 -7.27
CA GLU A 29 -24.70 -26.99 -7.54
C GLU A 29 -23.18 -27.07 -7.41
N LEU A 30 -22.50 -27.08 -8.56
CA LEU A 30 -21.07 -26.85 -8.64
C LEU A 30 -20.87 -25.51 -7.95
N GLY A 31 -20.46 -25.55 -6.68
CA GLY A 31 -20.07 -24.37 -5.95
C GLY A 31 -19.10 -23.62 -6.84
N SER A 32 -19.52 -22.44 -7.30
CA SER A 32 -18.56 -21.46 -7.77
C SER A 32 -17.54 -21.36 -6.66
N SER A 33 -16.31 -21.82 -6.88
CA SER A 33 -15.24 -21.55 -5.94
C SER A 33 -15.16 -20.03 -5.87
N GLU A 34 -15.67 -19.44 -4.80
CA GLU A 34 -15.63 -18.01 -4.60
C GLU A 34 -14.15 -17.64 -4.62
N VAL A 35 -13.75 -16.90 -5.65
CA VAL A 35 -12.36 -16.48 -5.80
C VAL A 35 -12.09 -15.49 -4.67
N VAL A 36 -11.12 -15.79 -3.82
CA VAL A 36 -10.68 -14.89 -2.77
C VAL A 36 -9.83 -13.80 -3.42
N GLU A 37 -10.30 -12.55 -3.39
CA GLU A 37 -9.51 -11.41 -3.85
C GLU A 37 -8.60 -10.92 -2.72
N ILE A 38 -7.33 -10.69 -3.03
CA ILE A 38 -6.33 -10.07 -2.16
C ILE A 38 -5.90 -8.75 -2.79
N ARG A 39 -6.07 -7.64 -2.07
CA ARG A 39 -5.84 -6.28 -2.56
C ARG A 39 -4.51 -5.77 -2.03
N VAL A 40 -3.56 -5.54 -2.94
CA VAL A 40 -2.22 -5.04 -2.64
C VAL A 40 -2.15 -3.55 -2.94
N LEU A 41 -2.01 -2.73 -1.90
CA LEU A 41 -1.77 -1.30 -2.02
C LEU A 41 -0.28 -1.04 -2.27
N GLY A 42 0.05 -0.26 -3.30
CA GLY A 42 1.44 0.08 -3.62
C GLY A 42 1.58 1.29 -4.54
N TYR A 43 2.82 1.57 -4.94
CA TYR A 43 3.15 2.73 -5.76
C TYR A 43 2.62 2.61 -7.19
N ALA A 44 1.99 3.67 -7.67
CA ALA A 44 1.48 3.78 -9.03
C ALA A 44 2.61 3.83 -10.09
N ALA A 45 2.20 3.83 -11.37
CA ALA A 45 3.06 4.04 -12.53
C ALA A 45 4.11 2.94 -12.70
N LEU A 46 5.39 3.30 -12.85
CA LEU A 46 6.43 2.31 -13.20
C LEU A 46 6.53 1.17 -12.19
N PHE A 47 6.32 1.44 -10.90
CA PHE A 47 6.32 0.39 -9.89
C PHE A 47 5.15 -0.57 -10.09
N GLU A 48 3.92 -0.06 -10.23
CA GLU A 48 2.72 -0.84 -10.53
C GLU A 48 2.91 -1.73 -11.76
N ASP A 49 3.38 -1.17 -12.87
CA ASP A 49 3.58 -1.92 -14.12
C ASP A 49 4.56 -3.09 -13.93
N GLN A 50 5.70 -2.82 -13.30
CA GLN A 50 6.74 -3.83 -13.08
C GLN A 50 6.33 -4.87 -12.05
N TYR A 51 5.75 -4.45 -10.93
CA TYR A 51 5.32 -5.34 -9.85
C TYR A 51 4.16 -6.23 -10.30
N THR A 52 3.22 -5.67 -11.06
CA THR A 52 2.10 -6.44 -11.62
C THR A 52 2.62 -7.54 -12.54
N THR A 53 3.47 -7.18 -13.50
CA THR A 53 4.04 -8.13 -14.47
C THR A 53 4.90 -9.21 -13.80
N ALA A 54 5.77 -8.81 -12.87
CA ALA A 54 6.77 -9.71 -12.29
C ALA A 54 6.22 -10.58 -11.15
N VAL A 55 5.24 -10.06 -10.39
CA VAL A 55 4.76 -10.69 -9.15
C VAL A 55 3.29 -11.06 -9.23
N ILE A 56 2.39 -10.11 -9.48
CA ILE A 56 0.94 -10.35 -9.40
C ILE A 56 0.48 -11.31 -10.50
N ASP A 57 0.85 -11.06 -11.75
CA ASP A 57 0.45 -11.90 -12.87
C ASP A 57 0.99 -13.33 -12.68
N LYS A 58 2.24 -13.46 -12.23
CA LYS A 58 2.85 -14.76 -11.94
C LYS A 58 2.21 -15.47 -10.76
N PHE A 59 1.81 -14.74 -9.73
CA PHE A 59 1.06 -15.32 -8.62
C PHE A 59 -0.31 -15.82 -9.10
N ASN A 60 -1.06 -14.98 -9.81
CA ASN A 60 -2.40 -15.30 -10.31
C ASN A 60 -2.39 -16.46 -11.33
N GLU A 61 -1.36 -16.55 -12.19
CA GLU A 61 -1.16 -17.70 -13.08
C GLU A 61 -0.90 -19.00 -12.30
N SER A 62 -0.30 -18.91 -11.11
CA SER A 62 0.13 -20.07 -10.30
C SER A 62 -0.93 -20.58 -9.32
N GLN A 63 -1.94 -19.78 -9.00
CA GLN A 63 -2.94 -20.07 -7.98
C GLN A 63 -4.31 -20.28 -8.60
N ASN A 64 -5.07 -21.23 -8.03
CA ASN A 64 -6.48 -21.41 -8.35
C ASN A 64 -7.31 -20.95 -7.16
N GLY A 65 -8.36 -20.16 -7.40
CA GLY A 65 -9.29 -19.70 -6.35
C GLY A 65 -8.78 -18.51 -5.51
N ILE A 66 -7.60 -17.96 -5.82
CA ILE A 66 -7.10 -16.71 -5.26
C ILE A 66 -6.75 -15.78 -6.41
N MET A 67 -7.13 -14.51 -6.29
CA MET A 67 -6.78 -13.46 -7.25
C MET A 67 -6.20 -12.28 -6.50
N VAL A 68 -5.02 -11.84 -6.89
CA VAL A 68 -4.40 -10.63 -6.38
C VAL A 68 -4.70 -9.47 -7.33
N SER A 69 -5.15 -8.35 -6.77
CA SER A 69 -5.36 -7.09 -7.48
C SER A 69 -4.47 -5.99 -6.91
N PHE A 70 -3.99 -5.08 -7.77
CA PHE A 70 -3.18 -3.94 -7.37
C PHE A 70 -4.06 -2.71 -7.13
N VAL A 71 -3.77 -1.97 -6.06
CA VAL A 71 -4.41 -0.69 -5.75
C VAL A 71 -3.31 0.38 -5.78
N PRO A 72 -3.26 1.23 -6.80
CA PRO A 72 -2.20 2.23 -6.93
C PRO A 72 -2.44 3.44 -6.04
N ALA A 73 -1.36 3.98 -5.49
CA ALA A 73 -1.31 5.25 -4.76
C ALA A 73 -0.04 6.03 -5.14
N GLN A 74 -0.05 7.36 -4.97
CA GLN A 74 1.09 8.19 -5.40
C GLN A 74 2.29 8.08 -4.46
N ASN A 75 2.06 7.99 -3.15
CA ASN A 75 3.13 7.90 -2.15
C ASN A 75 2.65 7.23 -0.85
N SER A 76 3.60 6.89 0.02
CA SER A 76 3.31 6.19 1.28
C SER A 76 2.46 7.00 2.26
N ALA A 77 2.54 8.34 2.24
CA ALA A 77 1.74 9.17 3.13
C ALA A 77 0.24 9.13 2.79
N GLU A 78 -0.08 9.18 1.50
CA GLU A 78 -1.43 8.95 0.99
C GLU A 78 -1.93 7.55 1.39
N MET A 79 -1.11 6.52 1.16
CA MET A 79 -1.43 5.14 1.53
C MET A 79 -1.74 4.99 3.02
N LEU A 80 -0.89 5.55 3.89
CA LEU A 80 -1.13 5.51 5.34
C LEU A 80 -2.40 6.27 5.73
N GLY A 81 -2.69 7.41 5.08
CA GLY A 81 -3.95 8.14 5.26
C GLY A 81 -5.17 7.27 4.96
N LYS A 82 -5.15 6.55 3.83
CA LYS A 82 -6.20 5.59 3.46
C LYS A 82 -6.33 4.46 4.48
N LEU A 83 -5.22 3.82 4.86
CA LEU A 83 -5.21 2.71 5.84
C LEU A 83 -5.79 3.15 7.20
N ARG A 84 -5.43 4.35 7.68
CA ARG A 84 -6.03 4.94 8.89
C ARG A 84 -7.53 5.15 8.75
N SER A 85 -7.97 5.69 7.62
CA SER A 85 -9.39 6.00 7.38
C SER A 85 -10.27 4.75 7.33
N GLU A 86 -9.69 3.61 6.97
CA GLU A 86 -10.37 2.33 6.84
C GLU A 86 -10.03 1.36 7.97
N ALA A 87 -9.35 1.80 9.03
CA ALA A 87 -8.87 0.92 10.10
C ALA A 87 -10.00 0.10 10.77
N SER A 88 -11.22 0.62 10.83
CA SER A 88 -12.39 -0.09 11.37
C SER A 88 -13.07 -1.04 10.37
N ASN A 89 -12.79 -0.90 9.08
CA ASN A 89 -13.32 -1.74 8.01
C ASN A 89 -12.34 -1.78 6.82
N PRO A 90 -11.23 -2.52 6.93
CA PRO A 90 -10.15 -2.49 5.95
C PRO A 90 -10.60 -2.97 4.56
N THR A 91 -10.13 -2.30 3.50
CA THR A 91 -10.32 -2.72 2.10
C THR A 91 -9.03 -3.16 1.42
N ILE A 92 -7.92 -3.16 2.16
CA ILE A 92 -6.58 -3.49 1.70
C ILE A 92 -6.04 -4.61 2.59
N ASP A 93 -5.50 -5.65 1.96
CA ASP A 93 -4.99 -6.83 2.66
C ASP A 93 -3.47 -6.74 2.88
N VAL A 94 -2.76 -6.18 1.90
CA VAL A 94 -1.29 -6.02 1.93
C VAL A 94 -0.94 -4.61 1.47
N ALA A 95 0.02 -3.98 2.14
CA ALA A 95 0.52 -2.65 1.76
C ALA A 95 2.04 -2.67 1.60
N ILE A 96 2.52 -2.11 0.50
CA ILE A 96 3.93 -1.83 0.25
C ILE A 96 4.16 -0.35 0.54
N LEU A 97 4.99 -0.07 1.54
CA LEU A 97 5.21 1.27 2.09
C LEU A 97 6.71 1.52 2.32
N ASP A 98 7.09 2.79 2.29
CA ASP A 98 8.40 3.25 2.76
C ASP A 98 8.57 2.85 4.23
N ALA A 99 9.75 2.36 4.59
CA ALA A 99 10.02 1.84 5.94
C ALA A 99 9.71 2.86 7.05
N SER A 100 9.97 4.16 6.82
CA SER A 100 9.66 5.23 7.77
C SER A 100 8.15 5.39 8.02
N VAL A 101 7.34 5.23 6.98
CA VAL A 101 5.88 5.35 7.04
C VAL A 101 5.26 4.06 7.59
N ALA A 102 5.76 2.89 7.17
CA ALA A 102 5.38 1.59 7.73
C ALA A 102 5.63 1.55 9.24
N HIS A 103 6.77 2.08 9.72
CA HIS A 103 7.07 2.21 11.15
C HIS A 103 6.03 3.03 11.91
N THR A 104 5.53 4.11 11.30
CA THR A 104 4.45 4.92 11.89
C THR A 104 3.16 4.09 12.00
N GLY A 105 2.77 3.39 10.94
CA GLY A 105 1.59 2.52 10.99
C GLY A 105 1.73 1.33 11.95
N ASN A 106 2.94 0.78 12.12
CA ASN A 106 3.25 -0.25 13.12
C ASN A 106 2.96 0.27 14.54
N LYS A 107 3.44 1.47 14.87
CA LYS A 107 3.21 2.12 16.17
C LYS A 107 1.74 2.43 16.42
N GLU A 108 0.97 2.66 15.36
CA GLU A 108 -0.48 2.91 15.42
C GLU A 108 -1.29 1.61 15.49
N GLY A 109 -0.65 0.45 15.37
CA GLY A 109 -1.32 -0.85 15.40
C GLY A 109 -2.12 -1.17 14.14
N LEU A 110 -1.79 -0.55 13.01
CA LEU A 110 -2.49 -0.77 11.73
C LEU A 110 -2.12 -2.09 11.05
N PHE A 111 -0.95 -2.65 11.38
CA PHE A 111 -0.42 -3.83 10.71
C PHE A 111 -0.34 -5.03 11.64
N ALA A 112 -0.62 -6.21 11.10
CA ALA A 112 -0.40 -7.47 11.79
C ALA A 112 1.10 -7.83 11.81
N LYS A 113 1.51 -8.56 12.84
CA LYS A 113 2.83 -9.20 12.85
C LYS A 113 2.84 -10.43 11.95
N VAL A 114 3.99 -10.71 11.35
CA VAL A 114 4.24 -11.88 10.52
C VAL A 114 5.40 -12.68 11.09
N SER A 115 5.40 -13.98 10.88
CA SER A 115 6.45 -14.88 11.36
C SER A 115 6.75 -15.95 10.32
N GLU A 116 7.87 -16.65 10.48
CA GLU A 116 8.21 -17.80 9.63
C GLU A 116 7.18 -18.95 9.72
N GLU A 117 6.39 -19.01 10.79
CA GLU A 117 5.32 -20.00 10.93
C GLU A 117 4.16 -19.74 9.95
N THR A 118 3.78 -18.47 9.77
CA THR A 118 2.69 -18.08 8.87
C THR A 118 3.18 -17.74 7.46
N VAL A 119 4.41 -17.25 7.33
CA VAL A 119 5.06 -16.88 6.07
C VAL A 119 6.49 -17.46 6.06
N PRO A 120 6.66 -18.75 5.71
CA PRO A 120 7.95 -19.44 5.79
C PRO A 120 9.08 -18.80 4.97
N ASN A 121 8.73 -18.09 3.89
CA ASN A 121 9.71 -17.39 3.06
C ASN A 121 10.40 -16.21 3.75
N ILE A 122 9.91 -15.77 4.92
CA ILE A 122 10.63 -14.79 5.75
C ILE A 122 12.03 -15.29 6.13
N ALA A 123 12.21 -16.61 6.29
CA ALA A 123 13.52 -17.20 6.57
C ALA A 123 14.56 -16.94 5.46
N ASN A 124 14.11 -16.60 4.24
CA ASN A 124 14.98 -16.30 3.10
C ASN A 124 15.26 -14.79 2.95
N VAL A 125 14.66 -13.94 3.79
CA VAL A 125 14.88 -12.49 3.76
C VAL A 125 16.25 -12.19 4.36
N VAL A 126 17.07 -11.47 3.60
CA VAL A 126 18.39 -11.00 4.06
C VAL A 126 18.26 -10.14 5.31
N GLU A 127 19.26 -10.17 6.18
CA GLU A 127 19.24 -9.49 7.50
C GLU A 127 18.79 -8.01 7.41
N LEU A 128 19.30 -7.27 6.43
CA LEU A 128 18.93 -5.86 6.23
C LEU A 128 17.44 -5.64 5.91
N GLY A 129 16.75 -6.65 5.37
CA GLY A 129 15.34 -6.60 5.02
C GLY A 129 14.42 -7.14 6.10
N GLN A 130 14.97 -7.69 7.18
CA GLN A 130 14.18 -8.21 8.28
C GLN A 130 13.66 -7.07 9.16
N ASN A 131 12.45 -7.23 9.68
CA ASN A 131 11.87 -6.33 10.66
C ASN A 131 12.00 -6.93 12.06
N ALA A 132 12.86 -6.35 12.91
CA ALA A 132 13.15 -6.87 14.24
C ALA A 132 11.92 -6.92 15.18
N ASP A 133 10.91 -6.07 14.93
CA ASP A 133 9.68 -6.03 15.72
C ASP A 133 8.63 -7.06 15.25
N GLY A 134 8.92 -7.82 14.20
CA GLY A 134 8.09 -8.88 13.64
C GLY A 134 6.99 -8.39 12.69
N TYR A 135 7.14 -7.20 12.10
CA TYR A 135 6.26 -6.72 11.03
C TYR A 135 6.75 -7.15 9.64
N GLY A 136 6.07 -6.70 8.58
CA GLY A 136 6.40 -7.06 7.20
C GLY A 136 7.88 -6.80 6.83
N PRO A 137 8.53 -7.71 6.08
CA PRO A 137 9.90 -7.52 5.62
C PRO A 137 10.00 -6.51 4.47
N ALA A 138 11.21 -6.03 4.19
CA ALA A 138 11.50 -5.24 3.00
C ALA A 138 11.34 -6.09 1.73
N VAL A 139 10.70 -5.52 0.71
CA VAL A 139 10.54 -6.15 -0.62
C VAL A 139 11.54 -5.64 -1.64
N THR A 140 12.11 -4.45 -1.42
CA THR A 140 13.13 -3.81 -2.25
C THR A 140 14.10 -3.00 -1.38
N PHE A 141 15.26 -2.67 -1.94
CA PHE A 141 16.20 -1.71 -1.36
C PHE A 141 16.52 -0.64 -2.39
N ASP A 142 16.37 0.62 -2.00
CA ASP A 142 16.69 1.76 -2.83
C ASP A 142 17.89 2.51 -2.27
N ASN A 143 18.67 3.13 -3.16
CA ASN A 143 19.80 3.97 -2.78
C ASN A 143 19.47 5.42 -3.10
N LEU A 144 19.71 6.32 -2.14
CA LEU A 144 19.66 7.75 -2.41
C LEU A 144 20.83 8.12 -3.32
N VAL A 145 20.51 8.61 -4.52
CA VAL A 145 21.49 9.03 -5.52
C VAL A 145 21.20 10.46 -5.99
N VAL A 146 22.25 11.17 -6.39
CA VAL A 146 22.10 12.49 -7.03
C VAL A 146 21.93 12.28 -8.54
N LEU A 147 20.75 12.62 -9.04
CA LEU A 147 20.49 12.70 -10.48
C LEU A 147 20.78 14.11 -10.97
N TYR A 148 21.36 14.23 -12.17
CA TYR A 148 21.64 15.52 -12.79
C TYR A 148 21.35 15.48 -14.29
N ASN A 149 21.00 16.65 -14.84
CA ASN A 149 20.80 16.82 -16.28
C ASN A 149 22.14 17.05 -16.97
N THR A 150 22.63 16.07 -17.72
CA THR A 150 23.92 16.11 -18.43
C THR A 150 24.00 17.22 -19.50
N SER A 151 22.86 17.74 -19.96
CA SER A 151 22.82 18.87 -20.91
C SER A 151 22.96 20.23 -20.23
N ALA A 152 22.72 20.31 -18.91
CA ALA A 152 22.77 21.54 -18.13
C ALA A 152 23.96 21.60 -17.16
N VAL A 153 24.47 20.45 -16.73
CA VAL A 153 25.54 20.35 -15.74
C VAL A 153 26.73 19.59 -16.36
N SER A 154 27.83 20.31 -16.59
CA SER A 154 29.02 19.79 -17.28
C SER A 154 29.92 18.92 -16.40
N LYS A 155 29.92 19.15 -15.08
CA LYS A 155 30.65 18.34 -14.09
C LYS A 155 29.63 17.64 -13.20
N ALA A 156 29.62 16.30 -13.26
CA ALA A 156 28.77 15.48 -12.40
C ALA A 156 29.02 15.81 -10.91
N PRO A 157 27.95 15.97 -10.09
CA PRO A 157 28.09 16.03 -8.65
C PRO A 157 28.75 14.75 -8.11
N ALA A 158 29.73 14.89 -7.22
CA ALA A 158 30.40 13.78 -6.56
C ALA A 158 29.59 13.23 -5.38
N GLY A 159 28.63 13.99 -4.86
CA GLY A 159 27.75 13.57 -3.79
C GLY A 159 26.82 14.67 -3.31
N ILE A 160 26.12 14.40 -2.21
CA ILE A 160 25.13 15.31 -1.61
C ILE A 160 25.75 16.67 -1.22
N ALA A 161 27.01 16.70 -0.77
CA ALA A 161 27.67 17.94 -0.37
C ALA A 161 27.77 18.97 -1.51
N ASP A 162 27.93 18.51 -2.75
CA ASP A 162 28.03 19.40 -3.92
C ASP A 162 26.70 20.15 -4.20
N LEU A 163 25.58 19.71 -3.61
CA LEU A 163 24.30 20.39 -3.76
C LEU A 163 24.27 21.76 -3.07
N TRP A 164 25.15 22.02 -2.09
CA TRP A 164 25.26 23.32 -1.42
C TRP A 164 25.89 24.40 -2.30
N ASP A 165 26.74 23.99 -3.24
CA ASP A 165 27.41 24.87 -4.19
C ASP A 165 26.68 24.94 -5.54
N ALA A 166 25.51 24.32 -5.64
CA ALA A 166 24.73 24.31 -6.87
C ALA A 166 24.18 25.72 -7.20
N PRO A 167 24.03 26.05 -8.49
CA PRO A 167 23.42 27.31 -8.90
C PRO A 167 22.03 27.53 -8.27
N GLU A 168 21.67 28.80 -8.09
CA GLU A 168 20.37 29.17 -7.53
C GLU A 168 19.22 28.54 -8.36
N ASN A 169 18.20 28.01 -7.68
CA ASN A 169 17.03 27.37 -8.29
C ASN A 169 17.34 26.18 -9.21
N SER A 170 18.47 25.48 -9.01
CA SER A 170 18.87 24.33 -9.85
C SER A 170 18.75 22.96 -9.17
N VAL A 171 18.44 22.93 -7.86
CA VAL A 171 18.30 21.71 -7.06
C VAL A 171 16.84 21.48 -6.69
N SER A 172 16.38 20.24 -6.88
CA SER A 172 15.07 19.78 -6.41
C SER A 172 15.26 18.61 -5.45
N ILE A 173 14.59 18.68 -4.31
CA ILE A 173 14.67 17.69 -3.22
C ILE A 173 13.25 17.37 -2.78
N PRO A 174 12.85 16.09 -2.71
CA PRO A 174 11.60 15.69 -2.08
C PRO A 174 11.59 16.04 -0.59
N ALA A 175 10.49 16.59 -0.09
CA ALA A 175 10.34 16.92 1.32
C ALA A 175 9.81 15.72 2.14
N PRO A 176 10.08 15.65 3.45
CA PRO A 176 9.37 14.72 4.33
C PRO A 176 7.84 14.85 4.17
N PRO A 177 7.07 13.76 4.21
CA PRO A 177 7.44 12.44 4.71
C PRO A 177 8.08 11.48 3.68
N ASP A 178 8.42 11.95 2.47
CA ASP A 178 9.11 11.09 1.50
C ASP A 178 10.44 10.59 2.06
N ILE A 179 10.73 9.30 1.85
CA ILE A 179 11.93 8.64 2.39
C ILE A 179 13.23 9.30 1.93
N GLN A 180 13.24 9.87 0.71
CA GLN A 180 14.37 10.61 0.16
C GLN A 180 14.66 11.89 0.97
N GLY A 181 13.61 12.63 1.37
CA GLY A 181 13.72 13.82 2.21
C GLY A 181 14.23 13.49 3.61
N HIS A 182 13.69 12.43 4.24
CA HIS A 182 14.19 11.93 5.52
C HIS A 182 15.65 11.51 5.44
N THR A 183 16.01 10.70 4.45
CA THR A 183 17.40 10.21 4.29
C THR A 183 18.37 11.36 4.05
N LEU A 184 18.00 12.33 3.21
CA LEU A 184 18.84 13.51 2.98
C LEU A 184 19.04 14.31 4.27
N THR A 185 17.99 14.49 5.06
CA THR A 185 18.05 15.23 6.34
C THR A 185 19.02 14.55 7.31
N ILE A 186 18.89 13.23 7.46
CA ILE A 186 19.74 12.38 8.30
C ILE A 186 21.22 12.48 7.86
N LEU A 187 21.49 12.31 6.56
CA LEU A 187 22.85 12.37 6.03
C LEU A 187 23.47 13.75 6.19
N THR A 188 22.68 14.79 5.99
CA THR A 188 23.12 16.18 6.14
C THR A 188 23.47 16.49 7.59
N ALA A 189 22.57 16.15 8.53
CA ALA A 189 22.78 16.42 9.93
C ALA A 189 23.99 15.64 10.49
N ASN A 190 24.14 14.38 10.12
CA ASN A 190 25.33 13.59 10.45
C ASN A 190 26.62 14.22 9.90
N ASN A 191 26.62 14.70 8.65
CA ASN A 191 27.77 15.38 8.04
C ASN A 191 28.13 16.70 8.75
N LEU A 192 27.11 17.45 9.20
CA LEU A 192 27.30 18.70 9.94
C LEU A 192 27.62 18.49 11.42
N GLY A 193 27.57 17.25 11.92
CA GLY A 193 27.79 16.93 13.33
C GLY A 193 26.70 17.52 14.25
N VAL A 194 25.47 17.66 13.73
CA VAL A 194 24.31 18.17 14.47
C VAL A 194 23.30 17.05 14.72
N ASP A 195 22.54 17.18 15.81
CA ASP A 195 21.46 16.26 16.18
C ASP A 195 20.21 16.49 15.31
N TYR A 196 19.41 15.43 15.09
CA TYR A 196 18.23 15.44 14.21
C TYR A 196 17.10 14.50 14.66
#